data_AF-A0A7C6BEN1-F1
#
_entry.id   AF-A0A7C6BEN1-F1
#
_cell.length_a   1.000
_cell.length_b   1.000
_cell.length_c   1.000
_cell.angle_alpha   90.00
_cell.angle_beta   90.00
_cell.angle_gamma   90.00
#
_symmetry.space_group_name_H-M   'P 1'
#
loop_
_entity.id
_entity.type
_entity.pdbx_description
1 polymer ?
#
loop_
_entity_poly.entity_id
_entity_poly.type
_entity_poly.pdbx_seq_one_letter_code
_entity_poly.pdbx_strand_id
1 'polypeptide(L)'
;MKGFLSDTSSLGLIINIIVIALLPAILEEVFFRGAMQRTMINLVKYRFLGILLTSILFSLIHFQPFSSIPRVFLGLFLGYLYVFSKNIIYPIIFHFLNNLTVVIGSYLFYTNDIDIDINKVGEVYNPILFMVSIFIISSIFIFEKRKETKIFRIEKVDIK
;
A
#
# COMPACT_ATOMS: atom_id res chain seq x y z
N MET A 1 20.79 4.40 -2.63
CA MET A 1 20.17 3.44 -1.69
C MET A 1 21.13 2.37 -1.20
N LYS A 2 21.92 1.71 -2.07
CA LYS A 2 22.86 0.65 -1.66
C LYS A 2 23.80 1.03 -0.52
N GLY A 3 24.41 2.22 -0.54
CA GLY A 3 25.34 2.66 0.52
C GLY A 3 24.71 2.89 1.90
N PHE A 4 23.41 3.22 1.97
CA PHE A 4 22.69 3.34 3.25
C PHE A 4 22.24 1.97 3.78
N LEU A 5 21.73 1.12 2.90
CA LEU A 5 21.24 -0.21 3.27
C LEU A 5 22.36 -1.20 3.64
N SER A 6 23.58 -0.99 3.16
CA SER A 6 24.74 -1.83 3.48
C SER A 6 25.41 -1.50 4.81
N ASP A 7 25.00 -0.44 5.50
CA ASP A 7 25.51 -0.10 6.83
C ASP A 7 24.82 -0.98 7.88
N THR A 8 25.56 -1.95 8.40
CA THR A 8 25.09 -2.89 9.42
C THR A 8 25.29 -2.37 10.85
N SER A 9 25.65 -1.10 11.03
CA SER A 9 25.69 -0.50 12.37
C SER A 9 24.29 -0.28 12.94
N SER A 10 24.15 -0.33 14.26
CA SER A 10 22.87 -0.05 14.93
C SER A 10 22.35 1.36 14.62
N LEU A 11 23.26 2.32 14.44
CA LEU A 11 22.92 3.68 14.05
C LEU A 11 22.43 3.75 12.59
N GLY A 12 23.11 3.06 11.67
CA GLY A 12 22.71 2.92 10.28
C GLY A 12 21.32 2.30 10.14
N LEU A 13 21.01 1.27 10.93
CA LEU A 13 19.69 0.66 10.99
C LEU A 13 18.60 1.66 11.42
N ILE A 14 18.83 2.42 12.49
CA ILE A 14 17.86 3.44 12.97
C ILE A 14 17.62 4.50 11.89
N ILE A 15 18.69 4.98 11.25
CA ILE A 15 18.59 5.96 10.16
C ILE A 15 17.79 5.38 8.99
N ASN A 16 18.05 4.13 8.61
CA ASN A 16 17.32 3.45 7.54
C ASN A 16 15.82 3.29 7.88
N ILE A 17 15.47 2.93 9.12
CA ILE A 17 14.07 2.85 9.55
C ILE A 17 13.38 4.21 9.39
N ILE A 18 14.04 5.30 9.78
CA ILE A 18 13.46 6.64 9.68
C ILE A 18 13.32 7.08 8.22
N VAL A 19 14.39 6.98 7.43
CA VAL A 19 14.48 7.59 6.09
C VAL A 19 13.82 6.72 5.02
N ILE A 20 13.85 5.40 5.17
CA ILE A 20 13.36 4.46 4.15
C ILE A 20 11.97 3.91 4.52
N ALA A 21 11.66 3.76 5.81
CA ALA A 21 10.37 3.25 6.23
C ALA A 21 9.38 4.33 6.69
N LEU A 22 9.73 5.11 7.72
CA LEU A 22 8.79 6.00 8.39
C LEU A 22 8.46 7.25 7.58
N LEU A 23 9.48 7.97 7.13
CA LEU A 23 9.29 9.24 6.44
C LEU A 23 8.53 9.06 5.11
N PRO A 24 8.85 8.08 4.25
CA PRO A 24 8.07 7.82 3.04
C PRO A 24 6.62 7.44 3.36
N ALA A 25 6.39 6.57 4.35
CA ALA A 25 5.03 6.15 4.72
C ALA A 25 4.14 7.35 5.13
N ILE A 26 4.69 8.32 5.87
CA ILE A 26 3.95 9.53 6.24
C ILE A 26 3.69 10.40 5.01
N LEU A 27 4.75 10.76 4.26
CA LEU A 27 4.64 11.71 3.15
C LEU A 27 3.77 11.17 2.02
N GLU A 28 3.96 9.90 1.66
CA GLU A 28 3.22 9.26 0.59
C GLU A 28 1.75 9.08 0.97
N GLU A 29 1.41 8.61 2.18
CA GLU A 29 0.00 8.45 2.54
C GLU A 29 -0.72 9.80 2.69
N VAL A 30 -0.05 10.83 3.22
CA VAL A 30 -0.61 12.20 3.24
C VAL A 30 -0.91 12.70 1.84
N PHE A 31 0.01 12.52 0.89
CA PHE A 31 -0.19 12.94 -0.49
C PHE A 31 -1.26 12.09 -1.20
N PHE A 32 -1.08 10.76 -1.20
CA PHE A 32 -1.93 9.86 -1.96
C PHE A 32 -3.32 9.71 -1.35
N ARG A 33 -3.49 9.64 -0.02
CA ARG A 33 -4.81 9.49 0.60
C ARG A 33 -5.45 10.81 0.95
N GLY A 34 -4.65 11.73 1.49
CA GLY A 34 -5.12 13.04 1.93
C GLY A 34 -5.53 13.94 0.76
N ALA A 35 -4.81 13.88 -0.37
CA ALA A 35 -5.09 14.71 -1.53
C ALA A 35 -5.54 13.88 -2.76
N MET A 36 -4.65 13.05 -3.32
CA MET A 36 -4.86 12.44 -4.64
C MET A 36 -6.12 11.57 -4.70
N GLN A 37 -6.31 10.65 -3.74
CA GLN A 37 -7.43 9.72 -3.71
C GLN A 37 -8.77 10.44 -3.61
N ARG A 38 -8.84 11.48 -2.77
CA ARG A 38 -10.05 12.30 -2.63
C ARG A 38 -10.38 13.01 -3.94
N THR A 39 -9.37 13.61 -4.58
CA THR A 39 -9.51 14.25 -5.89
C THR A 39 -9.96 13.27 -6.95
N MET A 40 -9.34 12.09 -7.05
CA MET A 40 -9.68 11.08 -8.04
C MET A 40 -11.09 10.52 -7.86
N ILE A 41 -11.51 10.23 -6.62
CA ILE A 41 -12.90 9.82 -6.32
C ILE A 41 -13.89 10.90 -6.74
N ASN A 42 -13.58 12.17 -6.47
CA ASN A 42 -14.44 13.30 -6.84
C ASN A 42 -14.49 13.56 -8.35
N LEU A 43 -13.42 13.27 -9.08
CA LEU A 43 -13.36 13.42 -10.54
C LEU A 43 -14.16 12.32 -11.25
N VAL A 44 -13.93 11.06 -10.90
CA VAL A 44 -14.56 9.92 -11.60
C VAL A 44 -15.94 9.57 -11.04
N LYS A 45 -16.35 10.19 -9.92
CA LYS A 45 -17.62 9.94 -9.20
C LYS A 45 -17.86 8.48 -8.82
N TYR A 46 -16.80 7.69 -8.74
CA TYR A 46 -16.86 6.28 -8.41
C TYR A 46 -15.72 5.89 -7.48
N ARG A 47 -16.08 5.45 -6.26
CA ARG A 47 -15.12 5.23 -5.17
C ARG A 47 -14.02 4.25 -5.55
N PHE A 48 -14.39 3.09 -6.08
CA PHE A 48 -13.42 2.06 -6.46
C PHE A 48 -12.46 2.56 -7.54
N LEU A 49 -12.97 3.22 -8.59
CA LEU A 49 -12.12 3.74 -9.67
C LEU A 49 -11.17 4.82 -9.16
N GLY A 50 -11.62 5.70 -8.25
CA GLY A 50 -10.75 6.70 -7.64
C GLY A 50 -9.61 6.09 -6.81
N ILE A 51 -9.91 5.03 -6.04
CA ILE A 51 -8.90 4.28 -5.29
C ILE A 51 -7.95 3.54 -6.23
N LEU A 52 -8.48 2.87 -7.26
CA LEU A 52 -7.69 2.12 -8.24
C LEU A 52 -6.70 3.02 -9.00
N LEU A 53 -7.17 4.14 -9.55
CA LEU A 53 -6.32 5.08 -10.27
C LEU A 53 -5.21 5.64 -9.38
N THR A 54 -5.55 6.00 -8.13
CA THR A 54 -4.55 6.47 -7.16
C THR A 54 -3.53 5.40 -6.84
N SER A 55 -3.95 4.13 -6.73
CA SER A 55 -3.07 3.00 -6.44
C SER A 55 -2.14 2.67 -7.60
N ILE A 56 -2.61 2.84 -8.85
CA ILE A 56 -1.78 2.73 -10.05
C ILE A 56 -0.72 3.85 -10.05
N LEU A 57 -1.12 5.10 -9.81
CA LEU A 57 -0.17 6.22 -9.75
C LEU A 57 0.86 6.04 -8.62
N PHE A 58 0.42 5.61 -7.44
CA PHE A 58 1.29 5.25 -6.32
C PHE A 58 2.34 4.21 -6.71
N SER A 59 1.94 3.19 -7.48
CA SER A 59 2.90 2.21 -7.98
C SER A 59 3.86 2.77 -9.03
N LEU A 60 3.36 3.62 -9.95
CA LEU A 60 4.15 4.09 -11.09
C LEU A 60 5.28 5.05 -10.70
N ILE A 61 5.11 5.85 -9.65
CA ILE A 61 6.16 6.78 -9.18
C ILE A 61 7.43 6.08 -8.67
N HIS A 62 7.37 4.75 -8.48
CA HIS A 62 8.50 3.94 -8.02
C HIS A 62 9.38 3.43 -9.17
N PHE A 63 8.98 3.60 -10.44
CA PHE A 63 9.75 3.24 -11.64
C PHE A 63 10.30 1.79 -11.66
N GLN A 64 9.61 0.85 -11.01
CA GLN A 64 9.99 -0.57 -10.94
C GLN A 64 8.87 -1.47 -11.48
N PRO A 65 8.92 -1.88 -12.77
CA PRO A 65 7.82 -2.62 -13.39
C PRO A 65 7.57 -3.99 -12.75
N PHE A 66 8.60 -4.72 -12.35
CA PHE A 66 8.46 -6.06 -11.74
C PHE A 66 7.80 -6.04 -10.36
N SER A 67 8.01 -4.99 -9.57
CA SER A 67 7.38 -4.81 -8.25
C SER A 67 6.16 -3.88 -8.29
N SER A 68 5.68 -3.51 -9.49
CA SER A 68 4.54 -2.61 -9.65
C SER A 68 3.21 -3.28 -9.27
N ILE A 69 2.97 -4.51 -9.71
CA ILE A 69 1.66 -5.17 -9.47
C ILE A 69 1.38 -5.36 -7.96
N PRO A 70 2.28 -5.93 -7.14
CA PRO A 70 2.06 -6.01 -5.70
C PRO A 70 1.85 -4.65 -5.04
N ARG A 71 2.53 -3.61 -5.54
CA ARG A 71 2.44 -2.25 -5.02
C ARG A 71 1.10 -1.58 -5.36
N VAL A 72 0.50 -1.88 -6.51
CA VAL A 72 -0.90 -1.50 -6.81
C VAL A 72 -1.86 -2.14 -5.81
N PHE A 73 -1.70 -3.43 -5.51
CA PHE A 73 -2.55 -4.11 -4.53
C PHE A 73 -2.37 -3.54 -3.12
N LEU A 74 -1.15 -3.26 -2.69
CA LEU A 74 -0.89 -2.54 -1.44
C LEU A 74 -1.60 -1.17 -1.45
N GLY A 75 -1.49 -0.43 -2.55
CA GLY A 75 -2.17 0.85 -2.73
C GLY A 75 -3.70 0.74 -2.61
N LEU A 76 -4.30 -0.31 -3.16
CA LEU A 76 -5.73 -0.59 -3.04
C LEU A 76 -6.11 -0.88 -1.59
N PHE A 77 -5.34 -1.74 -0.92
CA PHE A 77 -5.56 -2.07 0.49
C PHE A 77 -5.51 -0.83 1.38
N LEU A 78 -4.44 -0.02 1.27
CA LEU A 78 -4.27 1.21 2.04
C LEU A 78 -5.35 2.25 1.70
N GLY A 79 -5.73 2.34 0.42
CA GLY A 79 -6.80 3.23 -0.04
C GLY A 79 -8.15 2.89 0.57
N TYR A 80 -8.48 1.60 0.65
CA TYR A 80 -9.68 1.12 1.32
C TYR A 80 -9.61 1.24 2.85
N LEU A 81 -8.45 0.92 3.44
CA LEU A 81 -8.21 1.09 4.87
C LEU A 81 -8.46 2.55 5.30
N TYR A 82 -8.02 3.51 4.49
CA TYR A 82 -8.30 4.93 4.71
C TYR A 82 -9.80 5.25 4.66
N VAL A 83 -10.51 4.76 3.64
CA VAL A 83 -11.95 5.03 3.47
C VAL A 83 -12.77 4.44 4.62
N PHE A 84 -12.44 3.22 5.07
CA PHE A 84 -13.16 2.57 6.14
C PHE A 84 -12.84 3.14 7.52
N SER A 85 -11.56 3.36 7.80
CA SER A 85 -11.13 3.87 9.10
C SER A 85 -11.42 5.37 9.27
N LYS A 86 -11.57 6.11 8.17
CA LYS A 86 -11.66 7.59 8.14
C LYS A 86 -10.49 8.27 8.87
N ASN A 87 -9.37 7.58 9.02
CA ASN A 87 -8.23 8.06 9.79
C ASN A 87 -6.94 7.70 9.04
N ILE A 88 -6.10 8.71 8.79
CA ILE A 88 -4.88 8.58 8.00
C ILE A 88 -3.75 7.85 8.75
N ILE A 89 -3.84 7.75 10.08
CA ILE A 89 -2.83 7.08 10.90
C ILE A 89 -2.77 5.57 10.60
N TYR A 90 -3.91 4.93 10.32
CA TYR A 90 -3.93 3.49 10.00
C TYR A 90 -3.17 3.15 8.71
N PRO A 91 -3.44 3.78 7.55
CA PRO A 91 -2.63 3.52 6.37
C PRO A 91 -1.16 3.90 6.56
N ILE A 92 -0.84 4.97 7.30
CA ILE A 92 0.55 5.31 7.64
C ILE A 92 1.25 4.17 8.41
N ILE A 93 0.61 3.62 9.45
CA ILE A 93 1.18 2.52 10.24
C ILE A 93 1.37 1.27 9.37
N PHE A 94 0.37 0.89 8.57
CA PHE A 94 0.47 -0.30 7.71
C PHE A 94 1.54 -0.14 6.61
N HIS A 95 1.64 1.04 6.02
CA HIS A 95 2.68 1.34 5.03
C HIS A 95 4.06 1.36 5.69
N PHE A 96 4.20 1.99 6.86
CA PHE A 96 5.44 1.95 7.64
C PHE A 96 5.89 0.51 7.95
N LEU A 97 4.96 -0.34 8.42
CA LEU A 97 5.26 -1.75 8.70
C LEU A 97 5.68 -2.50 7.43
N ASN A 98 5.04 -2.21 6.28
CA ASN A 98 5.44 -2.79 5.00
C ASN A 98 6.87 -2.36 4.58
N ASN A 99 7.23 -1.10 4.77
CA ASN A 99 8.58 -0.63 4.45
C ASN A 99 9.61 -1.13 5.49
N LEU A 100 9.20 -1.30 6.74
CA LEU A 100 10.05 -1.81 7.81
C LEU A 100 10.50 -3.24 7.53
N THR A 101 9.63 -4.10 6.99
CA THR A 101 10.05 -5.47 6.62
C THR A 101 11.15 -5.46 5.56
N VAL A 102 11.12 -4.52 4.63
CA VAL A 102 12.19 -4.34 3.62
C VAL A 102 13.49 -3.87 4.28
N VAL A 103 13.42 -2.92 5.21
CA VAL A 103 14.61 -2.42 5.94
C VAL A 103 15.23 -3.52 6.81
N ILE A 104 14.43 -4.23 7.60
CA ILE A 104 14.91 -5.33 8.45
C ILE A 104 15.43 -6.50 7.62
N GLY A 105 14.73 -6.89 6.55
CA GLY A 105 15.20 -7.92 5.63
C GLY A 105 16.52 -7.54 4.96
N SER A 106 16.68 -6.27 4.60
CA SER A 106 17.96 -5.76 4.07
C SER A 106 19.08 -5.85 5.08
N TYR A 107 18.84 -5.42 6.32
CA TYR A 107 19.82 -5.49 7.40
C TYR A 107 20.29 -6.93 7.66
N LEU A 108 19.36 -7.88 7.81
CA LEU A 108 19.66 -9.29 8.07
C LEU A 108 20.46 -9.96 6.93
N PHE A 109 20.19 -9.57 5.68
CA PHE A 109 20.95 -10.06 4.53
C PHE A 109 22.39 -9.57 4.56
N TYR A 110 22.60 -8.28 4.83
CA TYR A 110 23.96 -7.71 4.91
C TYR A 110 24.74 -8.19 6.14
N THR A 111 24.07 -8.66 7.20
CA THR A 111 24.72 -9.34 8.34
C THR A 111 25.04 -10.81 8.08
N ASN A 112 24.72 -11.35 6.90
CA ASN A 112 24.82 -12.77 6.52
C ASN A 112 23.97 -13.72 7.39
N ASP A 113 22.96 -13.21 8.10
CA ASP A 113 22.05 -14.06 8.90
C ASP A 113 21.03 -14.79 8.01
N ILE A 114 20.79 -14.30 6.79
CA ILE A 114 19.91 -14.89 5.79
C ILE A 114 20.55 -14.82 4.39
N ASP A 115 20.50 -15.91 3.63
CA ASP A 115 21.04 -15.99 2.26
C ASP A 115 19.97 -15.62 1.20
N ILE A 116 19.13 -14.65 1.52
CA ILE A 116 18.00 -14.23 0.68
C ILE A 116 18.36 -12.93 -0.03
N ASP A 117 18.66 -12.99 -1.33
CA ASP A 117 18.94 -11.80 -2.15
C ASP A 117 17.82 -10.75 -2.04
N ILE A 118 18.12 -9.63 -1.39
CA ILE A 118 17.14 -8.57 -1.06
C ILE A 118 16.63 -7.81 -2.27
N ASN A 119 17.42 -7.77 -3.35
CA ASN A 119 16.96 -7.23 -4.63
C ASN A 119 15.89 -8.16 -5.20
N LYS A 120 16.02 -9.46 -4.90
CA LYS A 120 14.95 -10.42 -5.14
C LYS A 120 13.86 -10.32 -4.10
N VAL A 121 14.02 -10.01 -2.81
CA VAL A 121 12.85 -9.92 -1.89
C VAL A 121 11.78 -8.92 -2.36
N GLY A 122 12.18 -7.79 -2.94
CA GLY A 122 11.26 -6.82 -3.55
C GLY A 122 10.69 -7.25 -4.92
N GLU A 123 11.35 -8.19 -5.60
CA GLU A 123 10.96 -8.76 -6.91
C GLU A 123 10.36 -10.19 -6.81
N VAL A 124 10.54 -10.84 -5.67
CA VAL A 124 10.09 -12.18 -5.30
C VAL A 124 8.63 -11.94 -5.05
N TYR A 125 7.89 -12.10 -6.15
CA TYR A 125 6.70 -12.93 -6.17
C TYR A 125 6.75 -13.91 -5.00
N ASN A 126 6.23 -13.49 -3.86
CA ASN A 126 5.72 -14.40 -2.86
C ASN A 126 4.27 -14.62 -3.28
N PRO A 127 3.98 -15.64 -4.12
CA PRO A 127 2.65 -15.85 -4.68
C PRO A 127 1.60 -15.96 -3.58
N ILE A 128 1.99 -16.41 -2.37
CA ILE A 128 1.09 -16.50 -1.22
C ILE A 128 0.70 -15.09 -0.73
N LEU A 129 1.66 -14.18 -0.54
CA LEU A 129 1.36 -12.81 -0.11
C LEU A 129 0.52 -12.05 -1.16
N PHE A 130 0.79 -12.32 -2.44
CA PHE A 130 0.00 -11.82 -3.56
C PHE A 130 -1.44 -12.37 -3.56
N MET A 131 -1.61 -13.68 -3.36
CA MET A 131 -2.91 -14.34 -3.27
C MET A 131 -3.72 -13.85 -2.06
N VAL A 132 -3.07 -13.65 -0.91
CA VAL A 132 -3.72 -13.08 0.28
C VAL A 132 -4.18 -11.65 0.03
N SER A 133 -3.35 -10.82 -0.61
CA SER A 133 -3.71 -9.45 -0.98
C SER A 133 -4.89 -9.41 -1.95
N ILE A 134 -4.88 -10.27 -2.99
CA ILE A 134 -6.00 -10.43 -3.92
C ILE A 134 -7.27 -10.86 -3.18
N PHE A 135 -7.19 -11.84 -2.28
CA PHE A 135 -8.34 -12.35 -1.54
C PHE A 135 -8.98 -11.27 -0.66
N ILE A 136 -8.15 -10.51 0.09
CA ILE A 136 -8.62 -9.41 0.93
C ILE A 136 -9.28 -8.32 0.09
N ILE A 137 -8.66 -7.93 -1.02
CA ILE A 137 -9.16 -6.87 -1.90
C ILE A 137 -10.44 -7.30 -2.63
N SER A 138 -10.51 -8.56 -3.09
CA SER A 138 -11.72 -9.14 -3.70
C SER A 138 -12.88 -9.17 -2.71
N SER A 139 -12.60 -9.52 -1.45
CA SER A 139 -13.60 -9.55 -0.39
C SER A 139 -14.13 -8.14 -0.07
N ILE A 140 -13.23 -7.16 0.02
CA ILE A 140 -13.59 -5.75 0.19
C ILE A 140 -14.42 -5.24 -1.00
N PHE A 141 -14.02 -5.57 -2.22
CA PHE A 141 -14.72 -5.18 -3.45
C PHE A 141 -16.15 -5.75 -3.48
N ILE A 142 -16.31 -7.04 -3.21
CA ILE A 142 -17.63 -7.69 -3.13
C ILE A 142 -18.50 -7.01 -2.07
N PHE A 143 -17.92 -6.69 -0.91
CA PHE A 143 -18.63 -6.02 0.17
C PHE A 143 -19.11 -4.61 -0.21
N GLU A 144 -18.27 -3.81 -0.88
CA GLU A 144 -18.67 -2.49 -1.38
C GLU A 144 -19.75 -2.57 -2.46
N LYS A 145 -19.63 -3.48 -3.43
CA LYS A 145 -20.65 -3.68 -4.48
C LYS A 145 -22.01 -4.05 -3.87
N ARG A 146 -22.00 -4.86 -2.80
CA ARG A 146 -23.21 -5.20 -2.05
C ARG A 146 -23.84 -3.97 -1.38
N LYS A 147 -23.03 -3.05 -0.83
CA LYS A 147 -23.52 -1.81 -0.21
C LYS A 147 -24.13 -0.85 -1.23
N GLU A 148 -23.44 -0.60 -2.35
CA GLU A 148 -23.94 0.27 -3.43
C GLU A 148 -25.29 -0.25 -3.97
N THR A 149 -25.36 -1.56 -4.25
CA THR A 149 -26.60 -2.19 -4.73
C THR A 149 -27.74 -2.07 -3.71
N LYS A 150 -27.45 -2.17 -2.41
CA LYS A 150 -28.46 -2.08 -1.35
C LYS A 150 -29.00 -0.66 -1.20
N ILE A 151 -28.14 0.37 -1.27
CA ILE A 151 -28.55 1.79 -1.19
C ILE A 151 -29.45 2.14 -2.38
N PHE A 152 -29.04 1.82 -3.60
CA PHE A 152 -29.83 2.08 -4.80
C PHE A 152 -31.21 1.38 -4.77
N ARG A 153 -31.29 0.21 -4.12
CA ARG A 153 -32.55 -0.52 -3.95
C ARG A 153 -33.48 0.15 -2.93
N ILE A 154 -32.95 0.76 -1.86
CA ILE A 154 -33.74 1.49 -0.85
C ILE A 154 -34.31 2.77 -1.47
N GLU A 155 -33.47 3.57 -2.14
CA GLU A 155 -33.94 4.80 -2.82
C GLU A 155 -35.06 4.52 -3.83
N LYS A 156 -35.03 3.38 -4.55
CA LYS A 156 -36.12 3.00 -5.45
C LYS A 156 -37.41 2.56 -4.76
N VAL A 157 -37.35 2.09 -3.51
CA VAL A 157 -38.53 1.68 -2.74
C VAL A 157 -39.24 2.89 -2.15
N ASP A 158 -38.49 3.90 -1.71
CA ASP A 158 -39.03 5.10 -1.08
C ASP A 158 -39.62 6.14 -2.06
N ILE A 159 -39.46 5.93 -3.38
CA ILE A 159 -40.00 6.81 -4.45
C ILE A 159 -41.32 6.25 -5.06
N LYS A 160 -41.91 5.21 -4.46
CA LYS A 160 -43.25 4.69 -4.83
C LYS A 160 -44.26 4.96 -3.75
#